data_AF-A0A972RE13-F1
#
_entry.id   AF-A0A972RE13-F1
#
_cell.length_a   1.000
_cell.length_b   1.000
_cell.length_c   1.000
_cell.angle_alpha   90.00
_cell.angle_beta   90.00
_cell.angle_gamma   90.00
#
_symmetry.space_group_name_H-M   'P 1'
#
loop_
_entity.id
_entity.type
_entity.pdbx_description
1 polymer ?
#
loop_
_entity_poly.entity_id
_entity_poly.type
_entity_poly.pdbx_seq_one_letter_code
_entity_poly.pdbx_strand_id
1 'polypeptide(L)'
;MRISALKEWFKKGIDRIIWYISLFSKRFHVELAVMKLMSEVEALKKRRQEELAELGERIMKWRETTEAEVFGDNEEIKDLFKRIEELDRKIDELKTKAKEISTLEE
;
A
#
# COMPACT_ATOMS: atom_id res chain seq x y z
N MET A 1 -22.12 45.85 -22.01
CA MET A 1 -20.93 45.09 -21.58
C MET A 1 -20.33 44.42 -22.83
N ARG A 2 -19.10 44.75 -23.23
CA ARG A 2 -18.54 44.32 -24.53
C ARG A 2 -18.15 42.83 -24.49
N ILE A 3 -18.73 42.03 -25.38
CA ILE A 3 -18.49 40.58 -25.55
C ILE A 3 -16.99 40.24 -25.66
N SER A 4 -16.18 41.16 -26.21
CA SER A 4 -14.74 41.03 -26.34
C SER A 4 -14.01 40.87 -25.00
N ALA A 5 -14.46 41.59 -23.95
CA ALA A 5 -13.86 41.52 -22.61
C ALA A 5 -14.17 40.19 -21.91
N LEU A 6 -15.37 39.63 -22.16
CA LEU A 6 -15.76 38.33 -21.63
C LEU A 6 -14.93 37.20 -22.27
N LYS A 7 -14.70 37.28 -23.59
CA LYS A 7 -13.88 36.31 -24.34
C LYS A 7 -12.42 36.33 -23.89
N GLU A 8 -11.88 37.51 -23.59
CA GLU A 8 -10.51 37.66 -23.11
C GLU A 8 -10.33 37.14 -21.67
N TRP A 9 -11.32 37.38 -20.80
CA TRP A 9 -11.32 36.83 -19.45
C TRP A 9 -11.42 35.29 -19.46
N PHE A 10 -12.27 34.74 -20.33
CA PHE A 10 -12.41 33.30 -20.51
C PHE A 10 -11.12 32.66 -21.03
N LYS A 11 -10.46 33.30 -22.00
CA LYS A 11 -9.17 32.84 -22.53
C LYS A 11 -8.10 32.81 -21.44
N LYS A 12 -7.98 33.88 -20.64
CA LYS A 12 -7.06 33.93 -19.49
C LYS A 12 -7.37 32.87 -18.44
N GLY A 13 -8.65 32.56 -18.23
CA GLY A 13 -9.10 31.47 -17.36
C GLY A 13 -8.68 30.09 -17.88
N ILE A 14 -8.89 29.82 -19.16
CA ILE A 14 -8.47 28.57 -19.82
C ILE A 14 -6.95 28.42 -19.77
N ASP A 15 -6.20 29.46 -20.11
CA ASP A 15 -4.73 29.41 -20.08
C ASP A 15 -4.19 29.09 -18.67
N ARG A 16 -4.85 29.60 -17.63
CA ARG A 16 -4.52 29.30 -16.23
C ARG A 16 -4.83 27.83 -15.88
N ILE A 17 -5.96 27.29 -16.34
CA ILE A 17 -6.31 25.88 -16.13
C ILE A 17 -5.31 24.97 -16.84
N ILE A 18 -4.92 25.30 -18.08
CA ILE A 18 -3.91 24.55 -18.85
C ILE A 18 -2.57 24.53 -18.11
N TRP A 19 -2.17 25.66 -17.52
CA TRP A 19 -0.95 25.74 -16.70
C TRP A 19 -1.01 24.82 -15.47
N TYR A 20 -2.14 24.81 -14.74
CA TYR A 20 -2.33 23.89 -13.61
C TYR A 20 -2.32 22.41 -14.05
N ILE A 21 -3.00 22.07 -15.14
CA ILE A 21 -3.01 20.71 -15.69
C ILE A 21 -1.59 20.29 -16.10
N SER A 22 -0.83 21.18 -16.74
CA SER A 22 0.56 20.91 -17.14
C SER A 22 1.51 20.71 -15.96
N LEU A 23 1.24 21.36 -14.83
CA LEU A 23 2.01 21.16 -13.59
C LEU A 23 1.63 19.84 -12.93
N PHE A 24 0.32 19.56 -12.86
CA PHE A 24 -0.24 18.35 -12.25
C PHE A 24 0.10 17.08 -13.03
N SER A 25 0.08 17.11 -14.37
CA SER A 25 0.34 15.93 -15.21
C SER A 25 1.74 15.35 -15.03
N LYS A 26 2.71 16.18 -14.62
CA LYS A 26 4.09 15.76 -14.37
C LYS A 26 4.17 14.84 -13.14
N ARG A 27 3.46 15.20 -12.06
CA ARG A 27 3.46 14.47 -10.78
C ARG A 27 2.46 13.32 -10.71
N PHE A 28 1.44 13.35 -11.56
CA PHE A 28 0.35 12.38 -11.54
C PHE A 28 0.82 10.92 -11.72
N HIS A 29 1.86 10.68 -12.53
CA HIS A 29 2.40 9.33 -12.74
C HIS A 29 3.06 8.76 -11.47
N VAL A 30 3.76 9.60 -10.71
CA VAL A 30 4.38 9.20 -9.45
C VAL A 30 3.32 8.94 -8.38
N GLU A 31 2.30 9.79 -8.28
CA GLU A 31 1.18 9.56 -7.37
C GLU A 31 0.42 8.26 -7.70
N LEU A 32 0.19 7.96 -8.98
CA LEU A 32 -0.41 6.68 -9.40
C LEU A 32 0.48 5.48 -9.06
N ALA A 33 1.79 5.58 -9.24
CA ALA A 33 2.72 4.51 -8.88
C ALA A 33 2.73 4.25 -7.36
N VAL A 34 2.77 5.31 -6.56
CA VAL A 34 2.68 5.22 -5.09
C VAL A 34 1.32 4.64 -4.67
N MET A 35 0.22 5.04 -5.30
CA MET A 35 -1.11 4.51 -5.01
C MET A 35 -1.20 3.00 -5.29
N LYS A 36 -0.61 2.51 -6.39
CA LYS A 36 -0.53 1.08 -6.68
C LYS A 36 0.27 0.32 -5.61
N LEU A 37 1.44 0.84 -5.22
CA LEU A 37 2.25 0.24 -4.16
C LEU A 37 1.51 0.19 -2.82
N MET A 38 0.77 1.25 -2.48
CA MET A 38 -0.05 1.30 -1.27
C MET A 38 -1.18 0.26 -1.31
N SER A 39 -1.84 0.10 -2.45
CA SER A 39 -2.86 -0.94 -2.64
C SER A 39 -2.29 -2.35 -2.49
N GLU A 40 -1.10 -2.61 -3.02
CA GLU A 40 -0.39 -3.89 -2.83
C GLU A 40 -0.04 -4.13 -1.36
N VAL A 41 0.41 -3.10 -0.64
CA VAL A 41 0.67 -3.16 0.80
C VAL A 41 -0.61 -3.50 1.58
N GLU A 42 -1.75 -2.91 1.25
CA GLU A 42 -3.02 -3.24 1.90
C GLU A 42 -3.45 -4.69 1.64
N ALA A 43 -3.30 -5.18 0.41
CA ALA A 43 -3.58 -6.57 0.07
C ALA A 43 -2.70 -7.54 0.87
N LEU A 44 -1.40 -7.24 0.99
CA LEU A 44 -0.46 -8.04 1.79
C LEU A 44 -0.77 -8.00 3.29
N LYS A 45 -1.14 -6.82 3.82
CA LYS A 45 -1.58 -6.69 5.22
C LYS A 45 -2.82 -7.54 5.52
N LYS A 46 -3.78 -7.57 4.58
CA LYS A 46 -4.97 -8.40 4.72
C LYS A 46 -4.60 -9.88 4.76
N ARG A 47 -3.76 -10.34 3.83
CA ARG A 47 -3.25 -11.73 3.83
C ARG A 47 -2.51 -12.07 5.13
N ARG A 48 -1.69 -11.16 5.65
CA ARG A 48 -1.01 -11.33 6.94
C ARG A 48 -2.01 -11.51 8.10
N GLN A 49 -3.11 -10.74 8.12
CA GLN A 49 -4.15 -10.90 9.13
C GLN A 49 -4.85 -12.26 9.03
N GLU A 50 -5.11 -12.74 7.83
CA GLU A 50 -5.67 -14.07 7.59
C GLU A 50 -4.73 -15.17 8.09
N GLU A 51 -3.43 -15.10 7.76
CA GLU A 51 -2.43 -16.06 8.25
C GLU A 51 -2.25 -16.01 9.78
N LEU A 52 -2.33 -14.82 10.40
CA LEU A 52 -2.32 -14.69 11.86
C LEU A 52 -3.56 -15.31 12.52
N ALA A 53 -4.72 -15.18 11.90
CA ALA A 53 -5.95 -15.80 12.39
C ALA A 53 -5.86 -17.33 12.31
N GLU A 54 -5.37 -17.86 11.19
CA GLU A 54 -5.12 -19.30 10.99
C GLU A 54 -4.10 -19.84 12.00
N LEU A 55 -3.02 -19.09 12.26
CA LEU A 55 -2.04 -19.41 13.29
C LEU A 55 -2.69 -19.49 14.67
N GLY A 56 -3.50 -18.50 15.04
CA GLY A 56 -4.24 -18.49 16.30
C GLY A 56 -5.17 -19.69 16.45
N GLU A 57 -5.92 -20.03 15.41
CA GLU A 57 -6.81 -21.20 15.42
C GLU A 57 -6.04 -22.52 15.57
N ARG A 58 -4.94 -22.68 14.82
CA ARG A 58 -4.07 -23.87 14.94
C ARG A 58 -3.47 -23.99 16.33
N ILE A 59 -2.97 -22.90 16.90
CA ILE A 59 -2.43 -22.87 18.27
C ILE A 59 -3.50 -23.30 19.30
N MET A 60 -4.74 -22.81 19.16
CA MET A 60 -5.83 -23.14 20.08
C MET A 60 -6.22 -24.62 19.98
N LYS A 61 -6.42 -25.15 18.76
CA LYS A 61 -6.69 -26.58 18.53
C LYS A 61 -5.59 -27.47 19.08
N TRP A 62 -4.34 -27.05 18.94
CA TRP A 62 -3.18 -27.80 19.41
C TRP A 62 -3.06 -27.80 20.94
N ARG A 63 -3.39 -26.67 21.58
CA ARG A 63 -3.50 -26.56 23.05
C ARG A 63 -4.61 -27.46 23.62
N GLU A 64 -5.73 -27.59 22.92
CA GLU A 64 -6.84 -28.47 23.34
C GLU A 64 -6.50 -29.97 23.23
N THR A 65 -5.52 -30.33 22.39
CA THR A 65 -5.16 -31.73 22.11
C THR A 65 -3.89 -32.19 22.82
N THR A 66 -3.06 -31.29 23.35
CA THR A 66 -1.76 -31.63 23.93
C THR A 66 -1.56 -30.91 25.28
N GLU A 67 -1.33 -31.66 26.37
CA GLU A 67 -1.00 -31.09 27.71
C GLU A 67 0.43 -30.50 27.78
N ALA A 68 1.27 -30.75 26.77
CA ALA A 68 2.70 -30.48 26.83
C ALA A 68 3.16 -29.27 26.01
N GLU A 69 4.04 -28.48 26.64
CA GLU A 69 4.81 -27.36 26.11
C GLU A 69 5.67 -27.75 24.89
N VAL A 70 5.10 -27.81 23.68
CA VAL A 70 5.94 -27.92 22.47
C VAL A 70 5.45 -27.03 21.33
N PHE A 71 5.23 -25.75 21.62
CA PHE A 71 5.16 -24.70 20.58
C PHE A 71 6.35 -24.74 19.62
N GLY A 72 7.49 -25.28 20.08
CA GLY A 72 8.75 -25.34 19.36
C GLY A 72 8.91 -26.48 18.35
N ASP A 73 8.07 -27.53 18.30
CA ASP A 73 8.29 -28.68 17.40
C ASP A 73 7.19 -28.89 16.35
N ASN A 74 6.12 -28.11 16.38
CA ASN A 74 5.08 -28.21 15.36
C ASN A 74 5.52 -27.51 14.06
N GLU A 75 5.76 -28.31 13.02
CA GLU A 75 6.26 -27.87 11.71
C GLU A 75 5.25 -26.96 10.98
N GLU A 76 3.94 -27.17 11.12
CA GLU A 76 2.92 -26.30 10.51
C GLU A 76 2.90 -24.90 11.15
N ILE A 77 3.10 -24.82 12.48
CA ILE A 77 3.18 -23.53 13.19
C ILE A 77 4.44 -22.78 12.77
N LYS A 78 5.59 -23.47 12.65
CA LYS A 78 6.83 -22.88 12.16
C LYS A 78 6.71 -22.35 10.72
N ASP A 79 6.03 -23.08 9.84
CA ASP A 79 5.82 -22.64 8.46
C ASP A 79 4.97 -21.37 8.39
N LEU A 80 3.90 -21.30 9.17
CA LEU A 80 3.08 -20.09 9.30
C LEU A 80 3.88 -18.89 9.81
N PHE A 81 4.74 -19.07 10.82
CA PHE A 81 5.61 -17.99 11.30
C PHE A 81 6.55 -17.48 10.20
N LYS A 82 7.18 -18.38 9.44
CA LYS A 82 8.05 -17.99 8.31
C LYS A 82 7.28 -17.20 7.25
N ARG A 83 6.07 -17.63 6.91
CA ARG A 83 5.23 -16.94 5.93
C ARG A 83 4.84 -15.54 6.40
N ILE A 84 4.50 -15.37 7.68
CA ILE A 84 4.23 -14.06 8.28
C ILE A 84 5.48 -13.18 8.23
N GLU A 85 6.66 -13.70 8.56
CA GLU A 85 7.92 -12.94 8.48
C GLU A 85 8.25 -12.51 7.05
N GLU A 86 8.01 -13.37 6.05
CA GLU A 86 8.16 -13.02 4.64
C GLU A 86 7.19 -11.93 4.19
N LEU A 87 5.94 -11.98 4.66
CA LEU A 87 4.94 -10.94 4.39
C LEU A 87 5.35 -9.61 5.02
N ASP A 88 5.83 -9.62 6.26
CA ASP A 88 6.29 -8.41 6.95
C ASP A 88 7.49 -7.78 6.22
N ARG A 89 8.47 -8.59 5.79
CA ARG A 89 9.59 -8.12 4.95
C ARG A 89 9.11 -7.48 3.65
N LYS A 90 8.21 -8.14 2.92
CA LYS A 90 7.66 -7.59 1.66
C LYS A 90 6.90 -6.28 1.88
N ILE A 91 6.13 -6.18 2.95
CA ILE A 91 5.40 -4.96 3.30
C ILE A 91 6.39 -3.80 3.54
N ASP A 92 7.47 -4.03 4.28
CA ASP A 92 8.43 -2.98 4.59
C ASP A 92 9.31 -2.60 3.39
N GLU A 93 9.66 -3.55 2.52
CA GLU A 93 10.31 -3.26 1.23
C GLU A 93 9.42 -2.38 0.34
N LEU A 94 8.14 -2.71 0.20
CA LEU A 94 7.20 -1.94 -0.64
C LEU A 94 6.93 -0.54 -0.07
N LYS A 95 6.79 -0.40 1.25
CA LYS A 95 6.71 0.92 1.89
C LYS A 95 7.97 1.75 1.64
N THR A 96 9.14 1.13 1.73
CA THR A 96 10.43 1.81 1.50
C THR A 96 10.51 2.29 0.06
N LYS A 97 10.19 1.43 -0.92
CA LYS A 97 10.10 1.82 -2.33
C LYS A 97 9.09 2.93 -2.58
N ALA A 98 7.92 2.88 -1.95
CA ALA A 98 6.92 3.94 -2.07
C ALA A 98 7.45 5.28 -1.53
N LYS A 99 8.19 5.25 -0.41
CA LYS A 99 8.83 6.42 0.17
C LYS A 99 9.92 6.99 -0.72
N GLU A 100 10.77 6.14 -1.30
CA GLU A 100 11.83 6.53 -2.24
C GLU A 100 11.26 7.17 -3.52
N ILE A 101 10.22 6.57 -4.11
CA ILE A 101 9.53 7.12 -5.28
C ILE A 101 8.88 8.46 -4.96
N SER A 102 8.31 8.60 -3.77
CA SER A 102 7.73 9.86 -3.29
C SER A 102 8.77 10.98 -3.07
N THR A 103 10.04 10.65 -2.85
CA THR A 103 11.12 11.62 -2.59
C THR A 103 11.96 11.97 -3.82
N LEU A 104 11.88 11.18 -4.91
CA LEU A 104 12.60 11.44 -6.16
C LEU A 104 12.09 12.64 -6.97
N GLU A 105 10.98 13.27 -6.56
CA GLU A 105 10.37 14.44 -7.22
C GLU A 105 10.45 15.75 -6.38
N GLU A 106 11.16 15.76 -5.25
CA GLU A 106 11.57 17.01 -4.56
C GLU A 106 12.86 17.59 -5.16
#